data_AF-A0AAV9X1W8-F1
#
_entry.id   AF-A0AAV9X1W8-F1
#
_cell.length_a   1.000
_cell.length_b   1.000
_cell.length_c   1.000
_cell.angle_alpha   90.00
_cell.angle_beta   90.00
_cell.angle_gamma   90.00
#
_symmetry.space_group_name_H-M   'P 1'
#
loop_
_entity.id
_entity.type
_entity.pdbx_description
1 polymer ?
#
loop_
_entity_poly.entity_id
_entity_poly.type
_entity_poly.pdbx_seq_one_letter_code
_entity_poly.pdbx_strand_id
1 'polypeptide(L)'
;MCNGFSSRASEGGALAVLRGQGRHTGTPFNAKITLHNPVEDISIPTKATFLLEKGGRMPCLNSCCLIIHQDGNLTSEVVASKPPLHYIPFDFQGTDNCEISLSSRLDLGVGGQGIIGRKMTLMNSRQVIAEGIVGWN
;
A
#
# COMPACT_ATOMS: atom_id res chain seq x y z
N MET A 1 2.40 28.74 -7.32
CA MET A 1 2.08 28.55 -8.73
C MET A 1 1.41 27.20 -8.91
N CYS A 2 0.08 27.13 -9.00
CA CYS A 2 -0.65 25.94 -9.46
C CYS A 2 -1.90 26.41 -10.21
N ASN A 3 -1.71 26.87 -11.45
CA ASN A 3 -2.80 27.22 -12.37
C ASN A 3 -2.97 26.09 -13.39
N GLY A 4 -3.44 24.93 -12.92
CA GLY A 4 -3.82 23.82 -13.77
C GLY A 4 -5.13 23.26 -13.26
N PHE A 5 -6.22 23.47 -13.99
CA PHE A 5 -7.47 22.77 -13.74
C PHE A 5 -7.21 21.28 -14.00
N SER A 6 -7.08 20.50 -12.92
CA SER A 6 -7.16 19.04 -13.02
C SER A 6 -8.60 18.68 -13.35
N SER A 7 -8.84 18.11 -14.54
CA SER A 7 -10.13 17.48 -14.87
C SER A 7 -10.38 16.20 -14.08
N ARG A 8 -9.36 15.71 -13.36
CA ARG A 8 -9.46 14.59 -12.45
C ARG A 8 -10.14 15.07 -11.17
N ALA A 9 -11.39 14.65 -10.95
CA ALA A 9 -12.03 14.79 -9.65
C ALA A 9 -11.15 14.10 -8.60
N SER A 10 -10.84 14.78 -7.50
CA SER A 10 -10.21 14.12 -6.37
C SER A 10 -11.23 13.15 -5.80
N GLU A 11 -11.06 11.86 -6.07
CA GLU A 11 -11.93 10.79 -5.52
C GLU A 11 -11.69 10.57 -4.01
N GLY A 12 -10.75 11.34 -3.42
CA GLY A 12 -10.30 11.16 -2.06
C GLY A 12 -9.50 9.88 -1.87
N GLY A 13 -8.73 9.83 -0.79
CA GLY A 13 -7.98 8.65 -0.40
C GLY A 13 -6.47 8.72 -0.67
N ALA A 14 -5.81 7.59 -0.55
CA ALA A 14 -4.37 7.48 -0.62
C ALA A 14 -3.93 6.44 -1.66
N LEU A 15 -2.71 6.59 -2.15
CA LEU A 15 -2.12 5.76 -3.18
C LEU A 15 -0.69 5.41 -2.79
N ALA A 16 -0.31 4.14 -2.91
CA ALA A 16 1.08 3.72 -2.86
C ALA A 16 1.44 2.99 -4.15
N VAL A 17 2.57 3.38 -4.76
CA VAL A 17 3.18 2.61 -5.86
C VAL A 17 4.40 1.91 -5.27
N LEU A 18 4.28 0.60 -5.06
CA LEU A 18 5.33 -0.22 -4.50
C LEU A 18 6.19 -0.80 -5.61
N ARG A 19 7.50 -0.72 -5.46
CA ARG A 19 8.48 -1.33 -6.37
C ARG A 19 9.05 -2.57 -5.71
N GLY A 20 9.03 -3.68 -6.43
CA GLY A 20 9.54 -4.97 -5.97
C GLY A 20 10.29 -5.72 -7.04
N GLN A 21 10.84 -6.88 -6.68
CA GLN A 21 11.48 -7.81 -7.61
C GLN A 21 10.80 -9.19 -7.53
N GLY A 22 10.44 -9.74 -8.68
CA GLY A 22 9.81 -11.05 -8.78
C GLY A 22 10.74 -12.16 -8.31
N ARG A 23 10.27 -13.02 -7.40
CA ARG A 23 11.06 -14.10 -6.76
C ARG A 23 11.78 -15.03 -7.74
N HIS A 24 11.17 -15.33 -8.89
CA HIS A 24 11.68 -16.34 -9.82
C HIS A 24 12.44 -15.76 -11.01
N THR A 25 12.12 -14.53 -11.39
CA THR A 25 12.59 -13.90 -12.61
C THR A 25 13.59 -12.77 -12.34
N GLY A 26 13.65 -12.27 -11.10
CA GLY A 26 14.36 -11.04 -10.75
C GLY A 26 13.79 -9.79 -11.43
N THR A 27 12.69 -9.94 -12.19
CA THR A 27 12.12 -8.83 -12.95
C THR A 27 11.49 -7.83 -12.01
N PRO A 28 11.81 -6.54 -12.14
CA PRO A 28 11.16 -5.51 -11.36
C PRO A 28 9.66 -5.49 -11.72
N PHE A 29 8.83 -5.24 -10.72
CA PHE A 29 7.40 -5.01 -10.92
C PHE A 29 6.95 -3.81 -10.07
N ASN A 30 5.85 -3.19 -10.49
CA ASN A 30 5.16 -2.19 -9.69
C ASN A 30 3.81 -2.76 -9.23
N ALA A 31 3.50 -2.59 -7.96
CA ALA A 31 2.18 -2.83 -7.40
C ALA A 31 1.57 -1.49 -6.98
N LYS A 32 0.44 -1.14 -7.57
CA LYS A 32 -0.36 0.01 -7.21
C LYS A 32 -1.38 -0.41 -6.15
N ILE A 33 -1.39 0.30 -5.02
CA ILE A 33 -2.35 0.08 -3.93
C ILE A 33 -3.10 1.39 -3.70
N THR A 34 -4.40 1.39 -3.97
CA THR A 34 -5.29 2.52 -3.64
C THR A 34 -6.03 2.22 -2.35
N LEU A 35 -6.08 3.21 -1.45
CA LEU A 35 -6.77 3.15 -0.17
C LEU A 35 -7.90 4.18 -0.16
N HIS A 36 -9.10 3.72 0.15
CA HIS A 36 -10.28 4.57 0.20
C HIS A 36 -11.07 4.30 1.49
N ASN A 37 -11.49 5.37 2.14
CA ASN A 37 -12.41 5.32 3.27
C ASN A 37 -13.83 5.55 2.75
N PRO A 38 -14.73 4.56 2.84
CA PRO A 38 -16.13 4.75 2.46
C PRO A 38 -16.73 5.96 3.20
N VAL A 39 -17.57 6.71 2.48
CA VAL A 39 -18.14 7.99 2.93
C VAL A 39 -19.40 7.76 3.76
N GLU A 40 -20.04 6.62 3.55
CA GLU A 40 -21.35 6.27 4.09
C GLU A 40 -21.32 6.05 5.62
N ASP A 41 -20.22 5.49 6.15
CA ASP A 41 -20.08 5.23 7.60
C ASP A 41 -18.60 5.18 8.04
N ILE A 42 -18.31 5.89 9.14
CA ILE A 42 -17.00 5.94 9.81
C ILE A 42 -16.59 4.62 10.45
N SER A 43 -17.54 3.72 10.71
CA SER A 43 -17.28 2.38 11.22
C SER A 43 -16.74 1.42 10.15
N ILE A 44 -16.93 1.76 8.87
CA ILE A 44 -16.50 0.91 7.76
C ILE A 44 -14.96 0.99 7.63
N PRO A 45 -14.26 -0.17 7.62
CA PRO A 45 -12.83 -0.19 7.42
C PRO A 45 -12.40 0.40 6.08
N THR A 46 -11.14 0.79 5.99
CA THR A 46 -10.55 1.23 4.74
C THR A 46 -10.58 0.09 3.72
N LYS A 47 -10.97 0.40 2.49
CA LYS A 47 -10.85 -0.49 1.34
C LYS A 47 -9.50 -0.30 0.68
N ALA A 48 -8.81 -1.39 0.40
CA ALA A 48 -7.56 -1.40 -0.33
C ALA A 48 -7.72 -2.16 -1.66
N THR A 49 -7.41 -1.51 -2.77
CA THR A 49 -7.41 -2.14 -4.09
C THR A 49 -5.98 -2.29 -4.58
N PHE A 50 -5.61 -3.51 -4.93
CA PHE A 50 -4.29 -3.90 -5.42
C PHE A 50 -4.38 -4.12 -6.92
N LEU A 51 -3.48 -3.48 -7.66
CA LEU A 51 -3.31 -3.61 -9.11
C LEU A 51 -1.82 -3.82 -9.40
N LEU A 52 -1.49 -4.91 -10.10
CA LEU A 52 -0.12 -5.17 -10.55
C LEU A 52 0.08 -4.59 -11.96
N GLU A 53 1.11 -3.77 -12.17
CA GLU A 53 1.38 -3.19 -13.49
C GLU A 53 2.15 -4.19 -14.38
N LYS A 54 1.61 -4.46 -15.57
CA LYS A 54 2.14 -5.22 -16.72
C LYS A 54 3.23 -6.30 -16.47
N GLY A 55 2.87 -7.54 -16.80
CA GLY A 55 3.83 -8.60 -17.20
C GLY A 55 4.26 -9.58 -16.11
N GLY A 56 3.83 -9.39 -14.87
CA GLY A 56 4.00 -10.36 -13.80
C GLY A 56 2.65 -11.00 -13.44
N ARG A 57 2.63 -12.31 -13.16
CA ARG A 57 1.60 -12.86 -12.28
C ARG A 57 1.95 -12.43 -10.88
N MET A 58 0.98 -11.92 -10.12
CA MET A 58 1.17 -11.71 -8.69
C MET A 58 1.59 -13.07 -8.09
N PRO A 59 2.74 -13.18 -7.41
CA PRO A 59 3.06 -14.44 -6.75
C PRO A 59 1.89 -14.78 -5.83
N CYS A 60 1.51 -16.05 -5.71
CA CYS A 60 0.47 -16.45 -4.77
C CYS A 60 0.88 -15.93 -3.38
N LEU A 61 0.24 -14.85 -2.96
CA LEU A 61 0.60 -14.07 -1.78
C LEU A 61 -0.21 -14.61 -0.61
N ASN A 62 0.03 -15.88 -0.30
CA ASN A 62 -0.55 -16.54 0.86
C ASN A 62 0.16 -16.01 2.11
N SER A 63 -0.61 -15.63 3.13
CA SER A 63 -0.09 -15.07 4.38
C SER A 63 0.75 -13.81 4.14
N CYS A 64 0.20 -12.87 3.39
CA CYS A 64 0.82 -11.57 3.16
C CYS A 64 0.47 -10.56 4.24
N CYS A 65 1.31 -9.55 4.34
CA CYS A 65 1.11 -8.44 5.26
C CYS A 65 1.47 -7.12 4.59
N LEU A 66 0.62 -6.13 4.78
CA LEU A 66 0.90 -4.75 4.49
C LEU A 66 1.38 -4.08 5.78
N ILE A 67 2.59 -3.53 5.74
CA ILE A 67 3.18 -2.81 6.87
C ILE A 67 3.28 -1.34 6.49
N ILE A 68 2.71 -0.46 7.31
CA ILE A 68 2.89 0.98 7.21
C ILE A 68 3.82 1.40 8.34
N HIS A 69 4.98 1.95 7.98
CA HIS A 69 6.02 2.36 8.92
C HIS A 69 5.72 3.73 9.51
N GLN A 70 6.48 4.14 10.52
CA GLN A 70 6.32 5.48 11.12
C GLN A 70 6.91 6.60 10.25
N ASP A 71 7.92 6.29 9.46
CA ASP A 71 8.62 7.23 8.58
C ASP A 71 8.46 6.85 7.09
N GLY A 72 8.92 7.74 6.22
CA GLY A 72 8.97 7.56 4.77
C GLY A 72 10.35 7.16 4.24
N ASN A 73 11.19 6.50 5.03
CA ASN A 73 12.56 6.22 4.63
C ASN A 73 12.70 4.86 3.93
N LEU A 74 12.88 4.88 2.61
CA LEU A 74 13.16 3.70 1.79
C LEU A 74 14.60 3.19 1.89
N THR A 75 15.53 3.94 2.50
CA THR A 75 16.95 3.54 2.60
C THR A 75 17.28 2.79 3.88
N SER A 76 16.37 2.78 4.87
CA SER A 76 16.62 2.11 6.14
C SER A 76 16.48 0.60 5.97
N GLU A 77 17.57 -0.13 6.16
CA GLU A 77 17.52 -1.57 6.37
C GLU A 77 16.72 -1.90 7.65
N VAL A 78 16.14 -3.09 7.71
CA VAL A 78 15.22 -3.59 8.76
C VAL A 78 15.89 -3.69 10.15
N VAL A 79 17.15 -3.29 10.26
CA VAL A 79 17.98 -3.41 11.46
C VAL A 79 17.61 -2.28 12.44
N ALA A 80 16.68 -2.60 13.34
CA ALA A 80 16.17 -1.77 14.45
C ALA A 80 15.13 -0.68 14.10
N SER A 81 14.15 -0.99 13.23
CA SER A 81 13.03 -0.08 12.99
C SER A 81 12.07 -0.03 14.19
N LYS A 82 11.59 1.17 14.54
CA LYS A 82 10.47 1.40 15.45
C LYS A 82 9.29 0.47 15.12
N PRO A 83 8.41 0.14 16.10
CA PRO A 83 7.23 -0.65 15.81
C PRO A 83 6.42 0.01 14.68
N PRO A 84 5.87 -0.78 13.74
CA PRO A 84 5.11 -0.24 12.62
C PRO A 84 3.89 0.51 13.13
N LEU A 85 3.42 1.47 12.34
CA LEU A 85 2.17 2.18 12.61
C LEU A 85 0.99 1.24 12.40
N HIS A 86 1.02 0.49 11.29
CA HIS A 86 0.00 -0.51 10.99
C HIS A 86 0.66 -1.81 10.51
N TYR A 87 0.10 -2.92 10.97
CA TYR A 87 0.42 -4.27 10.52
C TYR A 87 -0.89 -4.94 10.10
N ILE A 88 -1.05 -5.18 8.80
CA ILE A 88 -2.33 -5.60 8.24
C ILE A 88 -2.13 -6.92 7.48
N PRO A 89 -2.45 -8.06 8.12
CA PRO A 89 -2.40 -9.35 7.45
C PRO A 89 -3.55 -9.45 6.43
N PHE A 90 -3.27 -10.04 5.28
CA PHE A 90 -4.27 -10.36 4.28
C PHE A 90 -3.82 -11.53 3.41
N ASP A 91 -4.78 -12.26 2.89
CA ASP A 91 -4.54 -13.30 1.88
C ASP A 91 -4.97 -12.78 0.52
N PHE A 92 -4.15 -13.06 -0.49
CA PHE A 92 -4.46 -12.69 -1.86
C PHE A 92 -4.71 -13.93 -2.70
N GLN A 93 -5.91 -14.01 -3.26
CA GLN A 93 -6.32 -15.05 -4.21
C GLN A 93 -6.87 -14.35 -5.44
N GLY A 94 -6.05 -14.16 -6.49
CA GLY A 94 -6.50 -13.46 -7.69
C GLY A 94 -5.44 -13.38 -8.77
N THR A 95 -5.86 -13.05 -10.00
CA THR A 95 -4.94 -13.02 -11.15
C THR A 95 -4.32 -11.65 -11.39
N ASP A 96 -5.01 -10.53 -11.17
CA ASP A 96 -4.45 -9.20 -11.51
C ASP A 96 -4.97 -8.02 -10.64
N ASN A 97 -6.25 -8.06 -10.21
CA ASN A 97 -6.89 -7.04 -9.39
C ASN A 97 -7.56 -7.67 -8.17
N CYS A 98 -7.35 -7.10 -6.99
CA CYS A 98 -8.03 -7.54 -5.76
C CYS A 98 -8.41 -6.35 -4.91
N GLU A 99 -9.66 -6.33 -4.44
CA GLU A 99 -10.12 -5.44 -3.39
C GLU A 99 -10.19 -6.24 -2.08
N ILE A 100 -9.60 -5.69 -1.02
CA ILE A 100 -9.73 -6.21 0.34
C ILE A 100 -10.26 -5.11 1.25
N SER A 101 -11.06 -5.50 2.25
CA SER A 101 -11.36 -4.63 3.39
C SER A 101 -10.30 -4.85 4.46
N LEU A 102 -9.69 -3.78 4.93
CA LEU A 102 -8.69 -3.86 6.00
C LEU A 102 -9.37 -4.17 7.34
N SER A 103 -8.59 -4.54 8.35
CA SER A 103 -9.11 -4.84 9.69
C SER A 103 -9.62 -3.61 10.44
N SER A 104 -9.24 -2.40 10.01
CA SER A 104 -9.63 -1.14 10.63
C SER A 104 -9.62 0.00 9.62
N ARG A 105 -10.24 1.12 9.99
CA ARG A 105 -10.19 2.37 9.23
C ARG A 105 -8.88 3.09 9.51
N LEU A 106 -8.13 3.39 8.45
CA LEU A 106 -6.89 4.15 8.49
C LEU A 106 -7.17 5.65 8.44
N ASP A 107 -6.32 6.42 9.12
CA ASP A 107 -6.23 7.85 8.91
C ASP A 107 -5.46 8.11 7.60
N LEU A 108 -6.19 8.54 6.57
CA LEU A 108 -5.62 8.84 5.26
C LEU A 108 -5.01 10.26 5.18
N GLY A 109 -4.70 10.88 6.33
CA GLY A 109 -4.07 12.20 6.46
C GLY A 109 -2.55 12.19 6.64
N VAL A 110 -2.00 13.35 7.03
CA VAL A 110 -0.56 13.57 7.31
C VAL A 110 -0.27 13.65 8.81
N GLY A 111 0.93 13.24 9.22
CA GLY A 111 1.40 13.33 10.62
C GLY A 111 0.66 12.38 11.57
N GLY A 112 0.94 12.44 12.88
CA GLY A 112 0.15 11.71 13.91
C GLY A 112 -0.06 10.21 13.62
N GLN A 113 -1.32 9.82 13.35
CA GLN A 113 -1.71 8.48 12.88
C GLN A 113 -1.95 8.41 11.36
N GLY A 114 -1.89 9.55 10.66
CA GLY A 114 -2.05 9.66 9.21
C GLY A 114 -0.92 8.99 8.44
N ILE A 115 -1.28 8.25 7.38
CA ILE A 115 -0.36 7.38 6.63
C ILE A 115 0.37 8.08 5.47
N ILE A 116 -0.01 9.30 5.09
CA ILE A 116 0.59 10.03 3.96
C ILE A 116 2.05 10.38 4.27
N GLY A 117 2.92 10.15 3.28
CA GLY A 117 4.37 10.36 3.38
C GLY A 117 5.12 9.22 4.06
N ARG A 118 4.44 8.14 4.45
CA ARG A 118 5.06 6.99 5.13
C ARG A 118 5.41 5.88 4.17
N LYS A 119 6.40 5.08 4.56
CA LYS A 119 6.80 3.88 3.87
C LYS A 119 5.75 2.79 4.06
N MET A 120 5.38 2.18 2.95
CA MET A 120 4.55 1.00 2.89
C MET A 120 5.41 -0.16 2.38
N THR A 121 5.41 -1.26 3.11
CA THR A 121 6.13 -2.49 2.77
C THR A 121 5.11 -3.60 2.60
N LEU A 122 5.13 -4.24 1.45
CA LEU A 122 4.42 -5.49 1.20
C LEU A 122 5.35 -6.65 1.53
N MET A 123 4.94 -7.51 2.46
CA MET A 123 5.70 -8.69 2.88
C MET A 123 4.89 -9.97 2.69
N ASN A 124 5.58 -11.08 2.47
CA ASN A 124 5.05 -12.41 2.79
C ASN A 124 5.72 -12.94 4.05
N SER A 125 5.36 -14.16 4.45
CA SER A 125 5.86 -14.86 5.65
C SER A 125 7.37 -14.85 5.88
N ARG A 126 8.21 -14.54 4.87
CA ARG A 126 9.68 -14.59 5.01
C ARG A 126 10.43 -13.39 4.45
N GLN A 127 9.82 -12.55 3.61
CA GLN A 127 10.56 -11.47 2.95
C GLN A 127 9.71 -10.28 2.55
N VAL A 128 10.39 -9.15 2.37
CA VAL A 128 9.89 -7.98 1.65
C VAL A 128 9.72 -8.33 0.17
N ILE A 129 8.54 -8.04 -0.35
CA ILE A 129 8.16 -8.23 -1.75
C ILE A 129 8.31 -6.93 -2.52
N ALA A 130 7.82 -5.83 -1.95
CA ALA A 130 7.87 -4.50 -2.55
C ALA A 130 7.77 -3.41 -1.49
N GLU A 131 8.33 -2.23 -1.78
CA GLU A 131 8.23 -1.05 -0.91
C GLU A 131 7.92 0.20 -1.73
N GLY A 132 7.31 1.18 -1.08
CA GLY A 132 6.98 2.46 -1.68
C GLY A 132 6.51 3.46 -0.63
N ILE A 133 6.18 4.66 -1.07
CA ILE A 133 5.67 5.73 -0.21
C ILE A 133 4.19 5.95 -0.49
N VAL A 134 3.42 6.15 0.57
CA VAL A 134 2.01 6.51 0.46
C VAL A 134 1.90 8.00 0.14
N GLY A 135 1.19 8.34 -0.94
CA GLY A 135 0.84 9.69 -1.33
C GLY A 135 -0.67 9.87 -1.48
N TRP A 136 -1.08 11.06 -1.88
CA TRP A 136 -2.47 11.34 -2.26
C TRP A 136 -2.79 10.69 -3.61
N ASN A 137 -4.01 10.17 -3.77
CA ASN A 137 -4.50 9.57 -5.02
C ASN A 137 -5.03 10.62 -6.02
#